data_AF-A0A820GYZ1-F1
#
_entry.id   AF-A0A820GYZ1-F1
#
_cell.length_a   1.000
_cell.length_b   1.000
_cell.length_c   1.000
_cell.angle_alpha   90.00
_cell.angle_beta   90.00
_cell.angle_gamma   90.00
#
_symmetry.space_group_name_H-M   'P 1'
#
loop_
_entity.id
_entity.type
_entity.pdbx_description
1 polymer ?
#
loop_
_entity_poly.entity_id
_entity_poly.type
_entity_poly.pdbx_seq_one_letter_code
_entity_poly.pdbx_strand_id
1 'polypeptide(L)'
;WGLVLGSLGRQGSPKVLQTIKQRLKSNGKSFIQVIMPELMPDKLKLFKNVDVWIQTSCPRLSIDWGAGFQTPILTPYEAMVALRQIEWQNRYPMDFYSQNSLGPWTPNNLEHRPVKQSRRKIDVAYENKTCSSCDENCLNKT
;
A
#
# COMPACT_ATOMS: atom_id res chain seq x y z
N TRP A 1 -1.36 -4.77 -20.58
CA TRP A 1 -1.54 -4.03 -19.31
C TRP A 1 -0.19 -3.66 -18.71
N GLY A 2 -0.12 -2.52 -18.03
CA GLY A 2 1.05 -2.09 -17.27
C GLY A 2 0.65 -1.76 -15.84
N LEU A 3 1.51 -2.13 -14.89
CA LEU A 3 1.26 -1.89 -13.47
C LEU A 3 2.42 -1.10 -12.88
N VAL A 4 2.12 0.06 -12.30
CA VAL A 4 3.11 0.96 -11.71
C VAL A 4 3.04 0.91 -10.19
N LEU A 5 4.19 0.64 -9.57
CA LEU A 5 4.45 0.87 -8.15
C LEU A 5 5.24 2.18 -7.97
N GLY A 6 4.65 3.14 -7.27
CA GLY A 6 5.36 4.33 -6.81
C GLY A 6 6.43 3.99 -5.78
N SER A 7 7.62 4.57 -5.91
CA SER A 7 8.70 4.42 -4.92
C SER A 7 9.02 5.71 -4.15
N LEU A 8 8.34 6.82 -4.45
CA LEU A 8 8.59 8.10 -3.79
C LEU A 8 7.88 8.17 -2.43
N GLY A 9 8.68 8.24 -1.36
CA GLY A 9 8.18 8.37 0.00
C GLY A 9 7.27 7.20 0.40
N ARG A 10 6.09 7.51 0.95
CA ARG A 10 5.06 6.51 1.31
C ARG A 10 4.00 6.34 0.22
N GLN A 11 4.30 6.76 -1.01
CA GLN A 11 3.45 6.50 -2.16
C GLN A 11 3.71 5.08 -2.66
N GLY A 12 2.67 4.39 -3.13
CA GLY A 12 2.78 2.97 -3.48
C GLY A 12 2.38 2.06 -2.34
N SER A 13 1.69 0.97 -2.66
CA SER A 13 1.36 -0.09 -1.71
C SER A 13 1.65 -1.44 -2.33
N PRO A 14 2.67 -2.18 -1.83
CA PRO A 14 2.96 -3.54 -2.29
C PRO A 14 1.79 -4.49 -2.12
N LYS A 15 0.94 -4.26 -1.10
CA LYS A 15 -0.27 -5.07 -0.86
C LYS A 15 -1.30 -4.86 -1.97
N VAL A 16 -1.60 -3.59 -2.29
CA VAL A 16 -2.49 -3.24 -3.41
C VAL A 16 -1.93 -3.76 -4.73
N LEU A 17 -0.64 -3.59 -4.96
CA LEU A 17 0.05 -4.13 -6.13
C LEU A 17 -0.18 -5.64 -6.26
N GLN A 18 0.00 -6.39 -5.16
CA GLN A 18 -0.18 -7.83 -5.15
C GLN A 18 -1.64 -8.22 -5.44
N THR A 19 -2.62 -7.54 -4.84
CA THR A 19 -4.04 -7.74 -5.13
C THR A 19 -4.32 -7.57 -6.62
N ILE A 20 -3.87 -6.46 -7.21
CA ILE A 20 -4.11 -6.16 -8.64
C ILE A 20 -3.42 -7.21 -9.54
N LYS A 21 -2.19 -7.62 -9.21
CA LYS A 21 -1.47 -8.69 -9.94
C LYS A 21 -2.27 -9.98 -9.94
N GLN A 22 -2.81 -10.38 -8.80
CA GLN A 22 -3.63 -11.59 -8.69
C GLN A 22 -4.89 -11.47 -9.56
N ARG A 23 -5.57 -10.31 -9.53
CA ARG A 23 -6.76 -10.06 -10.35
C ARG A 23 -6.45 -10.11 -11.84
N LEU A 24 -5.37 -9.47 -12.30
CA LEU A 24 -4.92 -9.53 -13.69
C LEU A 24 -4.62 -10.97 -14.14
N LYS A 25 -3.90 -11.75 -13.32
CA LYS A 25 -3.61 -13.16 -13.61
C LYS A 25 -4.87 -14.00 -13.69
N SER A 26 -5.79 -13.86 -12.73
CA SER A 26 -7.05 -14.61 -12.72
C SER A 26 -7.95 -14.30 -13.94
N ASN A 27 -7.81 -13.10 -14.51
CA ASN A 27 -8.51 -12.69 -15.73
C ASN A 27 -7.73 -13.02 -17.03
N GLY A 28 -6.65 -13.81 -16.94
CA GLY A 28 -5.83 -14.20 -18.10
C GLY A 28 -5.15 -13.02 -18.79
N LYS A 29 -4.91 -11.90 -18.10
CA LYS A 29 -4.30 -10.70 -18.68
C LYS A 29 -2.78 -10.74 -18.53
N SER A 30 -2.07 -10.51 -19.64
CA SER A 30 -0.63 -10.25 -19.62
C SER A 30 -0.36 -8.82 -19.13
N PHE A 31 0.66 -8.68 -18.29
CA PHE A 31 1.05 -7.38 -17.77
C PHE A 31 2.56 -7.28 -17.52
N ILE A 32 3.08 -6.06 -17.59
CA ILE A 32 4.41 -5.71 -17.08
C ILE A 32 4.26 -4.95 -15.76
N GLN A 33 5.25 -5.09 -14.89
CA GLN A 33 5.34 -4.32 -13.64
C GLN A 33 6.54 -3.38 -13.73
N VAL A 34 6.32 -2.09 -13.43
CA VAL A 34 7.36 -1.07 -13.39
C VAL A 34 7.35 -0.40 -12.03
N ILE A 35 8.52 -0.14 -11.48
CA ILE A 35 8.70 0.65 -10.25
C ILE A 35 9.29 2.00 -10.66
N MET A 36 8.70 3.10 -10.22
CA MET A 36 9.24 4.44 -10.50
C MET A 36 8.92 5.43 -9.38
N PRO A 37 9.81 6.41 -9.11
CA PRO A 37 9.58 7.42 -8.08
C PRO A 37 8.47 8.40 -8.51
N GLU A 38 8.53 8.86 -9.75
CA GLU A 38 7.58 9.81 -10.31
C GLU A 38 7.00 9.26 -11.61
N LEU A 39 5.70 9.46 -11.76
CA LEU A 39 4.93 8.98 -12.88
C LEU A 39 4.90 10.05 -13.97
N MET A 40 5.71 9.89 -15.00
CA MET A 40 5.87 10.87 -16.08
C MET A 40 5.31 10.33 -17.41
N PRO A 41 4.49 11.10 -18.14
CA PRO A 41 3.93 10.68 -19.43
C PRO A 41 5.00 10.22 -20.43
N ASP A 42 6.12 10.96 -20.53
CA ASP A 42 7.20 10.66 -21.48
C ASP A 42 7.86 9.30 -21.21
N LYS A 43 7.97 8.90 -19.94
CA LYS A 43 8.54 7.59 -19.56
C LYS A 43 7.58 6.46 -19.92
N LEU A 44 6.28 6.63 -19.66
CA LEU A 44 5.28 5.60 -19.98
C LEU A 44 5.11 5.42 -21.49
N LYS A 45 5.28 6.49 -22.28
CA LYS A 45 5.23 6.45 -23.74
C LYS A 45 6.30 5.56 -24.38
N LEU A 46 7.41 5.28 -23.68
CA LEU A 46 8.46 4.39 -24.16
C LEU A 46 7.98 2.92 -24.28
N PHE A 47 6.95 2.55 -23.52
CA PHE A 47 6.38 1.20 -23.54
C PHE A 47 5.29 1.08 -24.60
N LYS A 48 5.68 0.73 -25.83
CA LYS A 48 4.76 0.65 -26.99
C LYS A 48 3.74 -0.49 -26.91
N ASN A 49 4.00 -1.52 -26.11
CA ASN A 49 3.17 -2.73 -26.02
C ASN A 49 2.31 -2.75 -24.74
N VAL A 50 1.88 -1.58 -24.26
CA VAL A 50 1.03 -1.43 -23.09
C VAL A 50 -0.21 -0.62 -23.44
N ASP A 51 -1.37 -1.27 -23.43
CA ASP A 51 -2.64 -0.64 -23.81
C ASP A 51 -3.19 0.28 -22.72
N VAL A 52 -2.89 -0.03 -21.46
CA VAL A 52 -3.44 0.66 -20.28
C VAL A 52 -2.51 0.49 -19.08
N TRP A 53 -2.37 1.55 -18.29
CA TRP A 53 -1.61 1.57 -17.05
C TRP A 53 -2.52 1.56 -15.83
N ILE A 54 -2.12 0.85 -14.80
CA ILE A 54 -2.72 0.93 -13.46
C ILE A 54 -1.63 1.49 -12.54
N GLN A 55 -1.94 2.56 -11.82
CA GLN A 55 -1.00 3.14 -10.86
C GLN A 55 -1.45 2.90 -9.42
N THR A 56 -0.50 2.54 -8.56
CA THR A 56 -0.73 2.31 -7.12
C THR A 56 -0.18 3.43 -6.23
N SER A 57 0.18 4.56 -6.85
CA SER A 57 0.79 5.76 -6.26
C SER A 57 -0.30 6.75 -5.81
N CYS A 58 -0.08 8.06 -5.98
CA CYS A 58 -1.07 9.09 -5.68
C CYS A 58 -2.30 8.96 -6.62
N PRO A 59 -3.52 8.70 -6.09
CA PRO A 59 -4.73 8.53 -6.92
C PRO A 59 -5.04 9.75 -7.80
N ARG A 60 -4.63 10.95 -7.38
CA ARG A 60 -4.84 12.18 -8.13
C ARG A 60 -4.18 12.17 -9.52
N LEU A 61 -3.09 11.42 -9.72
CA LEU A 61 -2.38 11.30 -11.01
C LEU A 61 -3.27 10.83 -12.15
N SER A 62 -4.21 9.94 -11.87
CA SER A 62 -5.15 9.42 -12.87
C SER A 62 -6.39 10.28 -12.99
N ILE A 63 -6.88 10.82 -11.87
CA ILE A 63 -8.13 11.60 -11.82
C ILE A 63 -7.94 13.02 -12.37
N ASP A 64 -6.92 13.74 -11.88
CA ASP A 64 -6.74 15.17 -12.20
C ASP A 64 -5.85 15.37 -13.43
N TRP A 65 -4.88 14.47 -13.65
CA TRP A 65 -3.83 14.62 -14.67
C TRP A 65 -3.83 13.52 -15.73
N GLY A 66 -4.84 12.65 -15.75
CA GLY A 66 -4.93 11.53 -16.68
C GLY A 66 -4.88 11.93 -18.15
N ALA A 67 -5.41 13.12 -18.51
CA ALA A 67 -5.38 13.65 -19.87
C ALA A 67 -3.97 13.94 -20.42
N GLY A 68 -2.96 14.06 -19.54
CA GLY A 68 -1.57 14.26 -19.95
C GLY A 68 -0.90 12.98 -20.47
N PHE A 69 -1.53 11.82 -20.32
CA PHE A 69 -0.98 10.53 -20.72
C PHE A 69 -1.56 10.09 -22.07
N GLN A 70 -0.68 9.63 -22.98
CA GLN A 70 -1.11 9.09 -24.28
C GLN A 70 -1.86 7.75 -24.15
N THR A 71 -1.47 6.95 -23.15
CA THR A 71 -2.14 5.70 -22.81
C THR A 71 -2.99 5.92 -21.56
N PRO A 72 -4.21 5.34 -21.49
CA PRO A 72 -5.07 5.49 -20.32
C PRO A 72 -4.36 5.05 -19.05
N ILE A 73 -4.52 5.84 -18.01
CA ILE A 73 -4.02 5.52 -16.68
C ILE A 73 -5.16 5.43 -15.68
N LEU A 74 -5.27 4.27 -15.05
CA LEU A 74 -6.34 3.91 -14.15
C LEU A 74 -5.88 3.95 -12.70
N THR A 75 -6.77 4.40 -11.85
CA THR A 75 -6.74 4.09 -10.42
C THR A 75 -6.99 2.60 -10.18
N PRO A 76 -6.66 2.06 -8.99
CA PRO A 76 -7.00 0.68 -8.65
C PRO A 76 -8.50 0.38 -8.71
N TYR A 77 -9.35 1.35 -8.36
CA TYR A 77 -10.81 1.21 -8.47
C TYR A 77 -11.25 1.01 -9.92
N GLU A 78 -10.84 1.89 -10.83
CA GLU A 78 -11.18 1.79 -12.25
C GLU A 78 -10.62 0.50 -12.87
N ALA A 79 -9.45 0.06 -12.43
CA ALA A 79 -8.91 -1.23 -12.84
C ALA A 79 -9.80 -2.40 -12.40
N MET A 80 -10.38 -2.37 -11.21
CA MET A 80 -11.31 -3.42 -10.76
C MET A 80 -12.61 -3.41 -11.56
N VAL A 81 -13.12 -2.23 -11.92
CA VAL A 81 -14.28 -2.11 -12.82
C VAL A 81 -13.94 -2.68 -14.20
N ALA A 82 -12.80 -2.29 -14.78
CA ALA A 82 -12.36 -2.77 -16.10
C ALA A 82 -12.11 -4.29 -16.13
N LEU A 83 -11.70 -4.88 -15.01
CA LEU A 83 -11.55 -6.33 -14.82
C LEU A 83 -12.85 -7.03 -14.39
N ARG A 84 -13.99 -6.34 -14.43
CA ARG A 84 -15.33 -6.87 -14.07
C ARG A 84 -15.36 -7.51 -12.69
N GLN A 85 -14.56 -6.99 -11.75
CA GLN A 85 -14.55 -7.45 -10.35
C GLN A 85 -15.61 -6.75 -9.52
N ILE A 86 -15.93 -5.51 -9.90
CA ILE A 86 -16.95 -4.66 -9.29
C ILE A 86 -17.68 -3.88 -10.38
N GLU A 87 -18.89 -3.43 -10.07
CA GLU A 87 -19.62 -2.51 -10.93
C GLU A 87 -19.18 -1.06 -10.71
N TRP A 88 -19.42 -0.22 -11.72
CA TRP A 88 -19.20 1.21 -11.60
C TRP A 88 -20.18 1.80 -10.57
N GLN A 89 -19.62 2.53 -9.60
CA GLN A 89 -20.38 3.18 -8.55
C GLN A 89 -20.99 4.49 -9.05
N ASN A 90 -22.23 4.78 -8.65
CA ASN A 90 -22.91 6.02 -9.00
C ASN A 90 -22.13 7.27 -8.54
N ARG A 91 -21.49 7.19 -7.37
CA ARG A 91 -20.56 8.19 -6.87
C ARG A 91 -19.15 7.65 -6.96
N TYR A 92 -18.25 8.39 -7.62
CA TYR A 92 -16.85 8.00 -7.73
C TYR A 92 -16.21 7.85 -6.33
N PRO A 93 -15.69 6.66 -5.98
CA PRO A 93 -15.16 6.41 -4.64
C PRO A 93 -13.78 7.05 -4.49
N MET A 94 -13.73 8.10 -3.68
CA MET A 94 -12.48 8.76 -3.27
C MET A 94 -11.92 8.10 -1.98
N ASP A 95 -11.93 6.77 -1.93
CA ASP A 95 -11.71 5.96 -0.72
C ASP A 95 -10.31 5.33 -0.64
N PHE A 96 -9.37 5.77 -1.47
CA PHE A 96 -8.05 5.16 -1.60
C PHE A 96 -7.33 5.02 -0.25
N TYR A 97 -7.34 6.05 0.61
CA TYR A 97 -6.74 5.95 1.96
C TYR A 97 -7.78 5.66 3.06
N SER A 98 -9.02 5.36 2.70
CA SER A 98 -10.08 5.04 3.64
C SER A 98 -9.83 3.72 4.35
N GLN A 99 -10.17 3.69 5.63
CA GLN A 99 -10.25 2.46 6.42
C GLN A 99 -11.44 1.59 6.01
N ASN A 100 -12.52 2.22 5.57
CA ASN A 100 -13.76 1.59 5.10
C ASN A 100 -13.81 1.72 3.58
N SER A 101 -12.83 1.11 2.90
CA SER A 101 -12.79 1.10 1.45
C SER A 101 -13.68 0.00 0.87
N LEU A 102 -14.04 0.16 -0.40
CA LEU A 102 -14.87 -0.79 -1.15
C LEU A 102 -14.20 -2.15 -1.36
N GLY A 103 -12.87 -2.24 -1.26
CA GLY A 103 -12.19 -3.53 -1.31
C GLY A 103 -10.67 -3.49 -1.21
N PRO A 104 -10.02 -4.65 -1.42
CA PRO A 104 -8.59 -4.85 -1.14
C PRO A 104 -7.65 -4.24 -2.20
N TRP A 105 -8.17 -3.40 -3.09
CA TRP A 105 -7.36 -2.59 -4.01
C TRP A 105 -6.98 -1.22 -3.42
N THR A 106 -7.22 -1.02 -2.11
CA THR A 106 -6.78 0.19 -1.39
C THR A 106 -5.81 -0.14 -0.24
N PRO A 107 -4.84 0.73 0.11
CA PRO A 107 -3.84 0.43 1.13
C PRO A 107 -4.38 0.09 2.52
N ASN A 108 -5.43 0.78 2.99
CA ASN A 108 -5.91 0.71 4.37
C ASN A 108 -7.10 -0.25 4.59
N ASN A 109 -7.45 -1.03 3.55
CA ASN A 109 -8.48 -2.05 3.63
C ASN A 109 -8.20 -3.04 4.77
N LEU A 110 -9.26 -3.59 5.37
CA LEU A 110 -9.18 -4.53 6.49
C LEU A 110 -8.31 -5.75 6.17
N GLU A 111 -8.36 -6.27 4.94
CA GLU A 111 -7.56 -7.42 4.50
C GLU A 111 -6.05 -7.15 4.54
N HIS A 112 -5.65 -5.88 4.47
CA HIS A 112 -4.25 -5.49 4.51
C HIS A 112 -3.75 -5.23 5.93
N ARG A 113 -4.61 -5.20 6.95
CA ARG A 113 -4.18 -4.86 8.30
C ARG A 113 -3.43 -6.04 8.91
N PRO A 114 -2.29 -5.79 9.60
CA PRO A 114 -1.63 -6.86 10.34
C PRO A 114 -2.61 -7.37 11.41
N VAL A 115 -2.67 -8.69 11.56
CA VAL A 115 -3.40 -9.31 12.67
C VAL A 115 -2.82 -8.74 13.96
N LYS A 116 -3.64 -8.07 14.77
CA LYS A 116 -3.21 -7.59 16.09
C LYS A 116 -2.83 -8.80 16.91
N GLN A 117 -1.54 -9.05 17.06
CA GLN A 117 -1.07 -10.02 18.04
C GLN A 117 -1.46 -9.48 19.41
N SER A 118 -2.27 -10.24 20.15
CA SER A 118 -2.52 -9.96 21.56
C SER A 118 -1.16 -9.88 22.25
N ARG A 119 -0.77 -8.68 22.69
CA ARG A 119 0.42 -8.55 23.56
C ARG A 119 0.14 -9.43 24.77
N ARG A 120 0.97 -10.44 25.01
CA ARG A 120 0.92 -11.18 26.28
C ARG A 120 1.12 -10.14 27.38
N LYS A 121 0.17 -10.05 28.32
CA LYS A 121 0.39 -9.29 29.55
C LYS A 121 1.56 -9.98 30.25
N ILE A 122 2.69 -9.29 30.33
CA ILE A 122 3.79 -9.73 31.19
C ILE A 122 3.38 -9.23 32.58
N ASP A 123 2.97 -10.15 33.45
CA ASP A 123 2.78 -9.84 34.86
C ASP A 123 4.18 -9.69 35.47
N VAL A 124 4.67 -8.44 35.50
CA VAL A 124 5.94 -8.11 36.16
C VAL A 124 5.68 -8.17 37.67
N ALA A 125 6.06 -9.28 38.30
CA ALA A 125 6.11 -9.37 39.75
C ALA A 125 7.20 -8.42 40.26
N TYR A 126 6.80 -7.37 40.97
CA TYR A 126 7.73 -6.51 41.69
C TYR A 126 8.20 -7.26 42.95
N GLU A 127 9.44 -7.73 42.93
CA GLU A 127 10.09 -8.24 44.13
C GLU A 127 10.60 -7.04 44.92
N ASN A 128 9.86 -6.66 45.98
CA ASN A 128 10.27 -5.60 46.89
C ASN A 128 11.50 -6.07 47.68
N LYS A 129 12.70 -5.86 47.11
CA LYS A 129 13.96 -5.94 47.87
C LYS A 129 14.00 -4.76 48.83
N THR A 130 13.48 -4.97 50.04
CA THR A 130 13.84 -4.13 51.19
C THR A 130 15.31 -4.33 51.44
N CYS A 131 16.11 -3.30 51.12
CA CYS A 131 17.53 -3.28 51.47
C CYS A 131 17.63 -3.10 53.00
N SER A 132 17.81 -4.20 53.72
CA SER A 132 18.06 -4.21 55.17
C SER A 132 19.54 -4.50 55.41
N SER A 133 20.40 -3.53 55.11
CA SER A 133 21.73 -3.31 55.72
C SER A 133 22.51 -2.36 54.80
N CYS A 134 22.93 -1.21 55.33
CA CYS A 134 23.98 -0.41 54.71
C CYS A 134 25.32 -1.09 55.02
N ASP A 135 25.81 -1.93 54.14
CA ASP A 135 27.16 -2.51 54.29
C ASP A 135 28.22 -1.46 53.90
N GLU A 136 29.12 -1.24 54.85
CA GLU A 136 30.04 -0.10 55.02
C GLU A 136 31.25 -0.05 54.06
N ASN A 137 31.18 -0.61 52.85
CA ASN A 137 32.36 -0.72 51.98
C ASN A 137 32.22 0.04 50.65
N CYS A 138 31.80 1.30 50.72
CA CYS A 138 31.76 2.22 49.58
C CYS A 138 32.85 3.30 49.67
N LEU A 139 34.10 2.93 49.99
CA LEU A 139 35.27 3.77 49.79
C LEU A 139 36.43 2.88 49.33
N ASN A 140 36.80 3.04 48.05
CA ASN A 140 38.09 2.77 47.40
C ASN A 140 37.95 2.05 46.05
N LYS A 141 37.62 2.82 45.01
CA LYS A 141 38.15 2.59 43.67
C LYS A 141 38.71 3.91 43.15
N THR A 142 40.03 4.02 43.25
CA THR A 142 40.90 4.89 42.45
C THR A 142 40.67 4.71 40.96
#